data_AF-A0A0F3H436-F1
#
_entry.id   AF-A0A0F3H436-F1
#
_cell.length_a   1.000
_cell.length_b   1.000
_cell.length_c   1.000
_cell.angle_alpha   90.00
_cell.angle_beta   90.00
_cell.angle_gamma   90.00
#
_symmetry.space_group_name_H-M   'P 1'
#
loop_
_entity.id
_entity.type
_entity.pdbx_description
1 polymer ?
#
loop_
_entity_poly.entity_id
_entity_poly.type
_entity_poly.pdbx_seq_one_letter_code
_entity_poly.pdbx_strand_id
1 'polypeptide(L)'
;MMKMIKGHKLLYLVVLWASLMLATVASALNIADVLLTEELKKSWVLLEMKEYQSAVDMLSGCYDNSKGQADLVASCNFIYARILEGKQETAKAIDRYRKAYQYATSDKIKEEALLRRSELNLQKKFNNDAKLGFQTFIKDYPNSRQVHKAYLGLAKSLSGIQKPAEALEVLEKSGSNSSEVLFEKANTLQRMGKVKEAADVYTTALLKDPEYIRKNNDETLYNYGENLLAAGEVKKARAAFSAVKDAGLRDKTTLGFAKVALKESKPQVAAEYLKKIANSKDSEVRKEALLTLSRVQLQSGNTDDAKKSIKTLKGMGLKDKGKEELVSLQIDVDVKDKKYKDAAESIRKLHAKDPGSKEMLDRMEGVMSEAIEGDNSQFVDLWVTYGAMLLTKSREPFILRAKDVLKDTGKPYVDVLTWISKNSSDTERHKALGELTEIYSDSGDKVSAVKSLAEMKNLKLPGDDLLRTEARINFTNRDYGEALKTVILIKQFSKEDIGLIRDAILMSPKNETAVLTYEKAIKDSGSGTTEDYLALADAFYDLGNMEGATGYYKKALSLDPANQWASYRLGAMLSVLSQESEAVLKDSGSGDSAINRLSKAALKERQINKRLAEVNF
;
A
#
# COMPACT_ATOMS: atom_id res chain seq x y z
N MET A 1 -27.99 46.52 -71.87
CA MET A 1 -27.54 46.02 -70.55
C MET A 1 -27.61 44.49 -70.39
N MET A 2 -28.65 43.79 -70.85
CA MET A 2 -28.80 42.33 -70.66
C MET A 2 -27.81 41.42 -71.42
N LYS A 3 -27.11 41.93 -72.44
CA LYS A 3 -26.02 41.20 -73.15
C LYS A 3 -24.64 41.32 -72.48
N MET A 4 -24.38 42.35 -71.67
CA MET A 4 -23.10 42.50 -70.95
C MET A 4 -23.02 41.64 -69.68
N ILE A 5 -24.15 41.28 -69.06
CA ILE A 5 -24.19 40.47 -67.84
C ILE A 5 -23.88 38.98 -68.11
N LYS A 6 -24.19 38.46 -69.32
CA LYS A 6 -23.83 37.09 -69.72
C LYS A 6 -22.33 36.93 -69.99
N GLY A 7 -21.67 37.96 -70.52
CA GLY A 7 -20.22 37.96 -70.75
C GLY A 7 -19.42 37.92 -69.44
N HIS A 8 -19.84 38.64 -68.40
CA HIS A 8 -19.16 38.65 -67.11
C HIS A 8 -19.28 37.34 -66.32
N LYS A 9 -20.43 36.62 -66.39
CA LYS A 9 -20.54 35.28 -65.77
C LYS A 9 -19.67 34.23 -66.47
N LEU A 10 -19.54 34.30 -67.79
CA LEU A 10 -18.65 33.41 -68.55
C LEU A 10 -17.17 33.73 -68.25
N LEU A 11 -16.80 35.01 -68.14
CA LEU A 11 -15.46 35.43 -67.74
C LEU A 11 -15.15 35.03 -66.30
N TYR A 12 -16.11 35.13 -65.37
CA TYR A 12 -15.97 34.66 -63.99
C TYR A 12 -15.78 33.14 -63.93
N LEU A 13 -16.51 32.37 -64.75
CA LEU A 13 -16.36 30.92 -64.88
C LEU A 13 -14.99 30.52 -65.45
N VAL A 14 -14.46 31.29 -66.41
CA VAL A 14 -13.13 31.06 -67.02
C VAL A 14 -12.00 31.48 -66.07
N VAL A 15 -12.18 32.56 -65.30
CA VAL A 15 -11.22 33.02 -64.27
C VAL A 15 -11.25 32.10 -63.04
N LEU A 16 -12.42 31.54 -62.66
CA LEU A 16 -12.50 30.44 -61.70
C LEU A 16 -11.84 29.18 -62.23
N TRP A 17 -12.04 28.83 -63.51
CA TRP A 17 -11.36 27.71 -64.16
C TRP A 17 -9.83 27.84 -64.12
N ALA A 18 -9.30 29.05 -64.36
CA ALA A 18 -7.88 29.34 -64.33
C ALA A 18 -7.31 29.46 -62.90
N SER A 19 -8.09 29.91 -61.92
CA SER A 19 -7.68 29.99 -60.51
C SER A 19 -7.82 28.66 -59.77
N LEU A 20 -8.70 27.74 -60.22
CA LEU A 20 -8.81 26.36 -59.74
C LEU A 20 -7.58 25.50 -60.10
N MET A 21 -6.81 25.88 -61.13
CA MET A 21 -5.51 25.26 -61.42
C MET A 21 -4.40 25.72 -60.47
N LEU A 22 -4.58 26.83 -59.73
CA LEU A 22 -3.51 27.51 -59.00
C LEU A 22 -3.79 27.78 -57.51
N ALA A 23 -4.92 27.38 -56.96
CA ALA A 23 -5.21 27.50 -55.53
C ALA A 23 -5.10 26.14 -54.80
N THR A 24 -3.93 25.95 -54.17
CA THR A 24 -3.56 25.02 -53.09
C THR A 24 -4.68 24.20 -52.43
N VAL A 25 -4.71 22.88 -52.65
CA VAL A 25 -4.47 21.82 -51.65
C VAL A 25 -4.20 20.53 -52.42
N ALA A 26 -3.16 19.81 -52.05
CA ALA A 26 -2.84 18.47 -52.55
C ALA A 26 -4.00 17.49 -52.30
N SER A 27 -4.85 17.27 -53.30
CA SER A 27 -5.76 16.12 -53.37
C SER A 27 -5.17 15.12 -54.37
N ALA A 28 -4.93 13.89 -53.92
CA ALA A 28 -4.50 12.81 -54.82
C ALA A 28 -5.72 12.21 -55.53
N LEU A 29 -6.41 13.04 -56.30
CA LEU A 29 -7.30 12.67 -57.38
C LEU A 29 -7.19 13.80 -58.41
N ASN A 30 -6.71 13.51 -59.63
CA ASN A 30 -6.92 14.47 -60.69
C ASN A 30 -8.43 14.44 -60.97
N ILE A 31 -9.14 15.49 -60.57
CA ILE A 31 -10.59 15.56 -60.63
C ILE A 31 -11.11 15.24 -62.06
N ALA A 32 -10.29 15.48 -63.08
CA ALA A 32 -10.58 15.13 -64.47
C ALA A 32 -10.93 13.65 -64.68
N ASP A 33 -10.39 12.73 -63.87
CA ASP A 33 -10.71 11.29 -63.95
C ASP A 33 -12.15 10.97 -63.49
N VAL A 34 -12.81 11.90 -62.79
CA VAL A 34 -14.20 11.80 -62.31
C VAL A 34 -15.15 12.69 -63.11
N LEU A 35 -14.67 13.79 -63.68
CA LEU A 35 -15.49 14.78 -64.40
C LEU A 35 -15.70 14.42 -65.87
N LEU A 36 -16.21 13.21 -66.12
CA LEU A 36 -16.34 12.63 -67.47
C LEU A 36 -17.37 13.34 -68.36
N THR A 37 -18.37 13.99 -67.77
CA THR A 37 -19.43 14.70 -68.51
C THR A 37 -19.61 16.15 -68.02
N GLU A 38 -20.28 16.98 -68.82
CA GLU A 38 -20.59 18.36 -68.43
C GLU A 38 -21.51 18.43 -67.21
N GLU A 39 -22.41 17.46 -67.03
CA GLU A 39 -23.26 17.35 -65.85
C GLU A 39 -22.43 17.10 -64.59
N LEU A 40 -21.45 16.19 -64.65
CA LEU A 40 -20.53 15.90 -63.54
C LEU A 40 -19.68 17.12 -63.19
N LYS A 41 -19.16 17.86 -64.18
CA LYS A 41 -18.44 19.13 -63.97
C LYS A 41 -19.31 20.15 -63.26
N LYS A 42 -20.55 20.36 -63.73
CA LYS A 42 -21.50 21.30 -63.10
C LYS A 42 -21.86 20.89 -61.68
N SER A 43 -22.12 19.60 -61.45
CA SER A 43 -22.42 19.06 -60.12
C SER A 43 -21.25 19.28 -59.15
N TRP A 44 -20.01 19.07 -59.61
CA TRP A 44 -18.82 19.34 -58.80
C TRP A 44 -18.67 20.81 -58.42
N VAL A 45 -18.88 21.75 -59.36
CA VAL A 45 -18.83 23.20 -59.05
C VAL A 45 -19.89 23.58 -58.02
N LEU A 46 -21.11 23.07 -58.16
CA LEU A 46 -22.22 23.34 -57.22
C LEU A 46 -21.94 22.74 -55.84
N LEU A 47 -21.30 21.57 -55.77
CA LEU A 47 -20.82 20.97 -54.52
C LEU A 47 -19.82 21.88 -53.81
N GLU A 48 -18.82 22.41 -54.52
CA GLU A 48 -17.83 23.33 -53.95
C GLU A 48 -18.47 24.64 -53.47
N MET A 49 -19.53 25.09 -54.14
CA MET A 49 -20.37 26.23 -53.70
C MET A 49 -21.31 25.88 -52.53
N LYS A 50 -21.33 24.62 -52.07
CA LYS A 50 -22.26 24.08 -51.05
C LYS A 50 -23.73 24.16 -51.45
N GLU A 51 -24.03 24.29 -52.75
CA GLU A 51 -25.38 24.22 -53.32
C GLU A 51 -25.80 22.76 -53.51
N TYR A 52 -25.91 22.02 -52.40
CA TYR A 52 -26.05 20.56 -52.43
C TYR A 52 -27.29 20.07 -53.18
N GLN A 53 -28.40 20.80 -53.12
CA GLN A 53 -29.62 20.39 -53.81
C GLN A 53 -29.46 20.49 -55.32
N SER A 54 -28.99 21.64 -55.80
CA SER A 54 -28.70 21.86 -57.22
C SER A 54 -27.61 20.92 -57.74
N ALA A 55 -26.61 20.60 -56.92
CA ALA A 55 -25.59 19.60 -57.24
C ALA A 55 -26.19 18.20 -57.46
N VAL A 56 -27.17 17.79 -56.65
CA VAL A 56 -27.89 16.51 -56.81
C VAL A 56 -28.79 16.54 -58.06
N ASP A 57 -29.47 17.65 -58.32
CA ASP A 57 -30.36 17.78 -59.48
C ASP A 57 -29.57 17.59 -60.79
N MET A 58 -28.33 18.07 -60.86
CA MET A 58 -27.42 17.83 -62.00
C MET A 58 -26.99 16.36 -62.15
N LEU A 59 -27.05 15.55 -61.08
CA LEU A 59 -26.71 14.12 -61.13
C LEU A 59 -27.87 13.22 -61.60
N SER A 60 -29.11 13.74 -61.65
CA SER A 60 -30.27 12.96 -62.09
C SER A 60 -30.08 12.38 -63.50
N GLY A 61 -29.64 13.20 -64.46
CA GLY A 61 -29.31 12.76 -65.82
C GLY A 61 -28.07 11.86 -65.94
N CYS A 62 -27.21 11.80 -64.91
CA CYS A 62 -26.01 10.96 -64.90
C CYS A 62 -26.38 9.47 -64.84
N TYR A 63 -27.41 9.11 -64.06
CA TYR A 63 -27.86 7.72 -63.93
C TYR A 63 -28.62 7.25 -65.18
N ASP A 64 -29.39 8.14 -65.81
CA ASP A 64 -30.12 7.81 -67.03
C ASP A 64 -29.17 7.58 -68.23
N ASN A 65 -28.10 8.37 -68.32
CA ASN A 65 -27.10 8.29 -69.38
C ASN A 65 -26.00 7.23 -69.15
N SER A 66 -25.96 6.58 -67.99
CA SER A 66 -24.88 5.65 -67.60
C SER A 66 -25.19 4.17 -67.83
N LYS A 67 -26.31 3.84 -68.49
CA LYS A 67 -26.64 2.45 -68.85
C LYS A 67 -25.50 1.82 -69.67
N GLY A 68 -24.84 0.83 -69.09
CA GLY A 68 -23.72 0.11 -69.71
C GLY A 68 -22.34 0.77 -69.58
N GLN A 69 -22.22 1.93 -68.92
CA GLN A 69 -20.95 2.64 -68.75
C GLN A 69 -20.49 2.61 -67.28
N ALA A 70 -19.72 1.58 -66.91
CA ALA A 70 -19.31 1.33 -65.52
C ALA A 70 -18.58 2.52 -64.87
N ASP A 71 -17.64 3.16 -65.58
CA ASP A 71 -16.90 4.32 -65.06
C ASP A 71 -17.76 5.58 -64.90
N LEU A 72 -18.80 5.73 -65.73
CA LEU A 72 -19.76 6.81 -65.55
C LEU A 72 -20.61 6.57 -64.31
N VAL A 73 -21.10 5.34 -64.09
CA VAL A 73 -21.81 4.96 -62.86
C VAL A 73 -20.93 5.19 -61.63
N ALA A 74 -19.64 4.84 -61.71
CA ALA A 74 -18.70 5.06 -60.63
C ALA A 74 -18.54 6.55 -60.29
N SER A 75 -18.36 7.39 -61.32
CA SER A 75 -18.23 8.85 -61.19
C SER A 75 -19.50 9.50 -60.63
N CYS A 76 -20.70 9.09 -61.09
CA CYS A 76 -21.97 9.57 -60.55
C CYS A 76 -22.08 9.25 -59.04
N ASN A 77 -21.75 8.01 -58.64
CA ASN A 77 -21.81 7.61 -57.24
C ASN A 77 -20.74 8.33 -56.39
N PHE A 78 -19.55 8.58 -56.95
CA PHE A 78 -18.48 9.28 -56.24
C PHE A 78 -18.86 10.73 -55.91
N ILE A 79 -19.32 11.51 -56.91
CA ILE A 79 -19.77 12.89 -56.68
C ILE A 79 -20.97 12.90 -55.73
N TYR A 80 -21.90 11.95 -55.89
CA TYR A 80 -23.04 11.88 -54.98
C TYR A 80 -22.62 11.58 -53.53
N ALA A 81 -21.63 10.71 -53.34
CA ALA A 81 -21.07 10.43 -52.01
C ALA A 81 -20.49 11.70 -51.38
N ARG A 82 -19.76 12.51 -52.14
CA ARG A 82 -19.19 13.79 -51.69
C ARG A 82 -20.27 14.81 -51.30
N ILE A 83 -21.37 14.88 -52.05
CA ILE A 83 -22.51 15.75 -51.69
C ILE A 83 -23.16 15.28 -50.39
N LEU A 84 -23.39 13.98 -50.23
CA LEU A 84 -23.98 13.41 -49.02
C LEU A 84 -23.06 13.60 -47.81
N GLU A 85 -21.74 13.50 -48.01
CA GLU A 85 -20.74 13.81 -46.99
C GLU A 85 -20.83 15.29 -46.56
N GLY A 86 -20.91 16.23 -47.51
CA GLY A 86 -21.10 17.66 -47.23
C GLY A 86 -22.42 17.98 -46.50
N LYS A 87 -23.46 17.19 -46.76
CA LYS A 87 -24.75 17.22 -46.03
C LYS A 87 -24.71 16.52 -44.65
N GLN A 88 -23.58 15.91 -44.27
CA GLN A 88 -23.42 15.10 -43.07
C GLN A 88 -24.30 13.83 -43.03
N GLU A 89 -24.80 13.37 -44.18
CA GLU A 89 -25.56 12.12 -44.33
C GLU A 89 -24.62 10.90 -44.46
N THR A 90 -23.78 10.70 -43.44
CA THR A 90 -22.62 9.79 -43.50
C THR A 90 -22.95 8.36 -43.93
N ALA A 91 -24.05 7.77 -43.43
CA ALA A 91 -24.41 6.39 -43.77
C ALA A 91 -24.71 6.22 -45.28
N LYS A 92 -25.41 7.21 -45.87
CA LYS A 92 -25.68 7.21 -47.31
C LYS A 92 -24.41 7.50 -48.12
N ALA A 93 -23.55 8.38 -47.63
CA ALA A 93 -22.25 8.64 -48.26
C ALA A 93 -21.38 7.37 -48.32
N ILE A 94 -21.31 6.59 -47.23
CA ILE A 94 -20.59 5.31 -47.16
C ILE A 94 -21.10 4.33 -48.22
N ASP A 95 -22.43 4.19 -48.39
CA ASP A 95 -23.02 3.33 -49.41
C ASP A 95 -22.65 3.79 -50.84
N ARG A 96 -22.67 5.10 -51.08
CA ARG A 96 -22.31 5.66 -52.39
C ARG A 96 -20.82 5.50 -52.71
N TYR A 97 -19.92 5.70 -51.75
CA TYR A 97 -18.50 5.39 -51.94
C TYR A 97 -18.26 3.90 -52.21
N ARG A 98 -18.99 3.01 -51.54
CA ARG A 98 -18.93 1.56 -51.83
C ARG A 98 -19.33 1.26 -53.27
N LYS A 99 -20.43 1.86 -53.76
CA LYS A 99 -20.87 1.71 -55.16
C LYS A 99 -19.85 2.29 -56.13
N ALA A 100 -19.32 3.48 -55.86
CA ALA A 100 -18.27 4.09 -56.67
C ALA A 100 -17.06 3.16 -56.83
N TYR A 101 -16.60 2.56 -55.71
CA TYR A 101 -15.51 1.58 -55.72
C TYR A 101 -15.84 0.32 -56.55
N GLN A 102 -17.06 -0.21 -56.43
CA GLN A 102 -17.49 -1.44 -57.12
C GLN A 102 -17.58 -1.29 -58.63
N TYR A 103 -18.05 -0.13 -59.12
CA TYR A 103 -18.25 0.10 -60.56
C TYR A 103 -17.01 0.69 -61.26
N ALA A 104 -16.07 1.28 -60.51
CA ALA A 104 -14.90 1.92 -61.11
C ALA A 104 -14.00 0.88 -61.79
N THR A 105 -13.53 1.19 -63.00
CA THR A 105 -12.36 0.54 -63.60
C THR A 105 -11.09 1.32 -63.28
N SER A 106 -11.20 2.65 -63.14
CA SER A 106 -10.10 3.55 -62.77
C SER A 106 -9.60 3.32 -61.34
N ASP A 107 -8.31 3.00 -61.20
CA ASP A 107 -7.65 2.81 -59.91
C ASP A 107 -7.67 4.08 -59.05
N LYS A 108 -7.68 5.26 -59.66
CA LYS A 108 -7.72 6.53 -58.92
C LYS A 108 -9.06 6.75 -58.21
N ILE A 109 -10.18 6.39 -58.85
CA ILE A 109 -11.51 6.46 -58.23
C ILE A 109 -11.61 5.42 -57.11
N LYS A 110 -11.09 4.20 -57.34
CA LYS A 110 -11.07 3.15 -56.31
C LYS A 110 -10.24 3.57 -55.10
N GLU A 111 -9.04 4.12 -55.31
CA GLU A 111 -8.16 4.64 -54.27
C GLU A 111 -8.91 5.64 -53.38
N GLU A 112 -9.40 6.74 -53.96
CA GLU A 112 -10.05 7.81 -53.20
C GLU A 112 -11.36 7.34 -52.56
N ALA A 113 -12.21 6.59 -53.26
CA ALA A 113 -13.46 6.08 -52.72
C ALA A 113 -13.24 5.15 -51.51
N LEU A 114 -12.22 4.29 -51.57
CA LEU A 114 -11.87 3.40 -50.46
C LEU A 114 -11.37 4.19 -49.26
N LEU A 115 -10.50 5.19 -49.47
CA LEU A 115 -9.96 6.02 -48.40
C LEU A 115 -11.08 6.78 -47.68
N ARG A 116 -11.91 7.54 -48.42
CA ARG A 116 -13.01 8.34 -47.86
C ARG A 116 -14.03 7.47 -47.13
N ARG A 117 -14.38 6.32 -47.70
CA ARG A 117 -15.27 5.35 -47.02
C ARG A 117 -14.68 4.89 -45.68
N SER A 118 -13.39 4.60 -45.66
CA SER A 118 -12.69 4.12 -44.45
C SER A 118 -12.61 5.22 -43.38
N GLU A 119 -12.34 6.46 -43.78
CA GLU A 119 -12.36 7.64 -42.89
C GLU A 119 -13.75 7.86 -42.27
N LEU A 120 -14.83 7.76 -43.07
CA LEU A 120 -16.19 7.89 -42.56
C LEU A 120 -16.60 6.75 -41.61
N ASN A 121 -16.15 5.52 -41.89
CA ASN A 121 -16.35 4.40 -40.96
C ASN A 121 -15.64 4.65 -39.63
N LEU A 122 -14.40 5.16 -39.67
CA LEU A 122 -13.65 5.52 -38.46
C LEU A 122 -14.37 6.62 -37.67
N GLN A 123 -14.85 7.67 -38.35
CA GLN A 123 -15.61 8.76 -37.72
C GLN A 123 -16.88 8.24 -37.01
N LYS A 124 -17.55 7.23 -37.57
CA LYS A 124 -18.71 6.58 -36.95
C LYS A 124 -18.35 5.49 -35.93
N LYS A 125 -17.06 5.33 -35.61
CA LYS A 125 -16.53 4.30 -34.70
C LYS A 125 -16.81 2.87 -35.16
N PHE A 126 -17.05 2.65 -36.45
CA PHE A 126 -17.10 1.33 -37.08
C PHE A 126 -15.67 0.82 -37.32
N ASN A 127 -14.96 0.60 -36.22
CA ASN A 127 -13.50 0.40 -36.21
C ASN A 127 -13.07 -0.86 -36.98
N ASN A 128 -13.90 -1.92 -37.01
CA ASN A 128 -13.60 -3.12 -37.78
C ASN A 128 -13.68 -2.88 -39.30
N ASP A 129 -14.71 -2.17 -39.77
CA ASP A 129 -14.86 -1.83 -41.18
C ASP A 129 -13.80 -0.83 -41.63
N ALA A 130 -13.48 0.15 -40.77
CA ALA A 130 -12.41 1.11 -41.00
C ALA A 130 -11.04 0.42 -41.09
N LYS A 131 -10.73 -0.46 -40.12
CA LYS A 131 -9.51 -1.28 -40.12
C LYS A 131 -9.37 -2.05 -41.43
N LEU A 132 -10.41 -2.78 -41.85
CA LEU A 132 -10.37 -3.56 -43.09
C LEU A 132 -10.14 -2.65 -44.30
N GLY A 133 -10.87 -1.54 -44.40
CA GLY A 133 -10.73 -0.59 -45.49
C GLY A 133 -9.33 0.02 -45.61
N PHE A 134 -8.73 0.43 -44.49
CA PHE A 134 -7.35 0.96 -44.47
C PHE A 134 -6.29 -0.12 -44.74
N GLN A 135 -6.48 -1.35 -44.26
CA GLN A 135 -5.58 -2.48 -44.58
C GLN A 135 -5.61 -2.78 -46.08
N THR A 136 -6.80 -2.82 -46.68
CA THR A 136 -6.97 -2.97 -48.13
C THR A 136 -6.30 -1.81 -48.86
N PHE A 137 -6.48 -0.56 -48.40
CA PHE A 137 -5.85 0.60 -49.03
C PHE A 137 -4.31 0.50 -49.04
N ILE A 138 -3.69 0.16 -47.91
CA ILE A 138 -2.22 0.04 -47.81
C ILE A 138 -1.70 -1.08 -48.71
N LYS A 139 -2.44 -2.18 -48.82
CA LYS A 139 -2.07 -3.33 -49.65
C LYS A 139 -2.18 -3.02 -51.14
N ASP A 140 -3.29 -2.42 -51.55
CA ASP A 140 -3.63 -2.24 -52.96
C ASP A 140 -3.00 -0.96 -53.54
N TYR A 141 -2.74 0.06 -52.70
CA TYR A 141 -2.18 1.35 -53.10
C TYR A 141 -0.94 1.76 -52.27
N PRO A 142 0.11 0.92 -52.17
CA PRO A 142 1.26 1.18 -51.30
C PRO A 142 2.07 2.44 -51.67
N ASN A 143 2.05 2.83 -52.95
CA ASN A 143 2.75 4.02 -53.46
C ASN A 143 1.84 5.26 -53.54
N SER A 144 0.63 5.19 -52.99
CA SER A 144 -0.28 6.35 -52.93
C SER A 144 0.34 7.48 -52.12
N ARG A 145 0.17 8.72 -52.58
CA ARG A 145 0.52 9.91 -51.79
C ARG A 145 -0.26 10.00 -50.48
N GLN A 146 -1.39 9.31 -50.38
CA GLN A 146 -2.28 9.28 -49.21
C GLN A 146 -2.07 8.06 -48.32
N VAL A 147 -1.10 7.18 -48.63
CA VAL A 147 -0.85 5.96 -47.86
C VAL A 147 -0.61 6.25 -46.38
N HIS A 148 0.02 7.39 -46.05
CA HIS A 148 0.24 7.84 -44.67
C HIS A 148 -1.09 8.07 -43.90
N LYS A 149 -2.14 8.58 -44.56
CA LYS A 149 -3.48 8.72 -43.95
C LYS A 149 -4.10 7.35 -43.67
N ALA A 150 -3.89 6.39 -44.56
CA ALA A 150 -4.37 5.03 -44.36
C ALA A 150 -3.66 4.34 -43.19
N TYR A 151 -2.34 4.50 -43.05
CA TYR A 151 -1.60 4.03 -41.86
C TYR A 151 -2.14 4.65 -40.57
N LEU A 152 -2.34 5.97 -40.55
CA LEU A 152 -2.90 6.68 -39.39
C LEU A 152 -4.32 6.21 -39.06
N GLY A 153 -5.17 6.08 -40.07
CA GLY A 153 -6.55 5.59 -39.93
C GLY A 153 -6.60 4.14 -39.44
N LEU A 154 -5.71 3.27 -39.93
CA LEU A 154 -5.56 1.89 -39.46
C LEU A 154 -5.15 1.85 -38.00
N ALA A 155 -4.15 2.64 -37.60
CA ALA A 155 -3.71 2.71 -36.20
C ALA A 155 -4.81 3.19 -35.25
N LYS A 156 -5.57 4.22 -35.65
CA LYS A 156 -6.74 4.70 -34.89
C LYS A 156 -7.84 3.64 -34.80
N SER A 157 -8.09 2.92 -35.88
CA SER A 157 -9.05 1.81 -35.91
C SER A 157 -8.64 0.67 -34.97
N LEU A 158 -7.36 0.28 -34.98
CA LEU A 158 -6.78 -0.72 -34.09
C LEU A 158 -6.85 -0.29 -32.62
N SER A 159 -6.58 0.99 -32.33
CA SER A 159 -6.74 1.56 -31.00
C SER A 159 -8.19 1.52 -30.53
N GLY A 160 -9.14 1.81 -31.43
CA GLY A 160 -10.58 1.75 -31.17
C GLY A 160 -11.12 0.34 -30.87
N ILE A 161 -10.41 -0.72 -31.28
CA ILE A 161 -10.71 -2.12 -30.93
C ILE A 161 -9.80 -2.69 -29.83
N GLN A 162 -9.17 -1.80 -29.04
CA GLN A 162 -8.31 -2.15 -27.90
C GLN A 162 -7.06 -2.98 -28.28
N LYS A 163 -6.48 -2.74 -29.45
CA LYS A 163 -5.22 -3.36 -29.91
C LYS A 163 -4.11 -2.32 -30.08
N PRO A 164 -3.67 -1.64 -29.00
CA PRO A 164 -2.71 -0.54 -29.11
C PRO A 164 -1.29 -1.00 -29.53
N ALA A 165 -0.89 -2.24 -29.24
CA ALA A 165 0.41 -2.76 -29.68
C ALA A 165 0.49 -2.89 -31.21
N GLU A 166 -0.55 -3.47 -31.83
CA GLU A 166 -0.66 -3.54 -33.29
C GLU A 166 -0.75 -2.12 -33.90
N ALA A 167 -1.46 -1.20 -33.24
CA ALA A 167 -1.55 0.19 -33.69
C ALA A 167 -0.16 0.87 -33.71
N LEU A 168 0.66 0.65 -32.69
CA LEU A 168 2.02 1.19 -32.61
C LEU A 168 2.90 0.68 -33.75
N GLU A 169 2.87 -0.63 -34.01
CA GLU A 169 3.62 -1.25 -35.10
C GLU A 169 3.21 -0.66 -36.47
N VAL A 170 1.92 -0.44 -36.69
CA VAL A 170 1.41 0.19 -37.92
C VAL A 170 1.93 1.63 -38.06
N LEU A 171 1.95 2.41 -36.98
CA LEU A 171 2.48 3.79 -37.01
C LEU A 171 3.97 3.80 -37.33
N GLU A 172 4.74 2.87 -36.80
CA GLU A 172 6.18 2.74 -37.07
C GLU A 172 6.46 2.31 -38.51
N LYS A 173 5.68 1.35 -39.03
CA LYS A 173 5.76 0.92 -40.44
C LYS A 173 5.44 2.03 -41.43
N SER A 174 4.65 3.03 -41.03
CA SER A 174 4.33 4.16 -41.91
C SER A 174 5.57 4.97 -42.31
N GLY A 175 6.65 4.93 -41.52
CA GLY A 175 7.85 5.74 -41.70
C GLY A 175 7.61 7.26 -41.61
N SER A 176 6.39 7.69 -41.31
CA SER A 176 5.99 9.09 -41.30
C SER A 176 6.34 9.74 -39.97
N ASN A 177 7.00 10.89 -40.05
CA ASN A 177 7.24 11.77 -38.91
C ASN A 177 6.29 12.98 -38.91
N SER A 178 5.13 12.91 -39.55
CA SER A 178 4.15 13.99 -39.50
C SER A 178 3.66 14.23 -38.06
N SER A 179 3.26 15.46 -37.73
CA SER A 179 2.79 15.79 -36.38
C SER A 179 1.65 14.89 -35.95
N GLU A 180 0.69 14.63 -36.85
CA GLU A 180 -0.44 13.72 -36.63
C GLU A 180 -0.03 12.30 -36.24
N VAL A 181 0.98 11.74 -36.92
CA VAL A 181 1.49 10.38 -36.64
C VAL A 181 2.25 10.36 -35.32
N LEU A 182 3.05 11.40 -35.02
CA LEU A 182 3.74 11.51 -33.74
C LEU A 182 2.77 11.61 -32.57
N PHE A 183 1.71 12.43 -32.68
CA PHE A 183 0.68 12.52 -31.65
C PHE A 183 -0.09 11.21 -31.48
N GLU A 184 -0.44 10.51 -32.55
CA GLU A 184 -1.11 9.21 -32.43
C GLU A 184 -0.19 8.12 -31.86
N LYS A 185 1.12 8.20 -32.15
CA LYS A 185 2.14 7.34 -31.54
C LYS A 185 2.21 7.59 -30.04
N ALA A 186 2.27 8.86 -29.61
CA ALA A 186 2.27 9.24 -28.20
C ALA A 186 0.98 8.82 -27.48
N ASN A 187 -0.19 9.03 -28.09
CA ASN A 187 -1.48 8.56 -27.60
C ASN A 187 -1.49 7.04 -27.38
N THR A 188 -0.96 6.29 -28.35
CA THR A 188 -0.90 4.84 -28.32
C THR A 188 0.02 4.34 -27.21
N LEU A 189 1.22 4.92 -27.09
CA LEU A 189 2.16 4.63 -26.00
C LEU A 189 1.55 4.94 -24.62
N GLN A 190 0.82 6.04 -24.51
CA GLN A 190 0.09 6.40 -23.29
C GLN A 190 -0.97 5.35 -22.93
N ARG A 191 -1.78 4.90 -23.90
CA ARG A 191 -2.78 3.83 -23.68
C ARG A 191 -2.15 2.49 -23.29
N MET A 192 -0.90 2.24 -23.69
CA MET A 192 -0.13 1.06 -23.27
C MET A 192 0.49 1.21 -21.87
N GLY A 193 0.38 2.38 -21.23
CA GLY A 193 1.02 2.66 -19.95
C GLY A 193 2.53 2.96 -20.05
N LYS A 194 3.06 3.13 -21.26
CA LYS A 194 4.47 3.50 -21.52
C LYS A 194 4.66 5.00 -21.37
N VAL A 195 4.45 5.51 -20.16
CA VAL A 195 4.36 6.95 -19.84
C VAL A 195 5.60 7.73 -20.28
N LYS A 196 6.80 7.21 -20.02
CA LYS A 196 8.06 7.90 -20.36
C LYS A 196 8.25 8.01 -21.87
N GLU A 197 8.13 6.88 -22.59
CA GLU A 197 8.22 6.87 -24.06
C GLU A 197 7.15 7.79 -24.69
N ALA A 198 5.93 7.79 -24.15
CA ALA A 198 4.87 8.69 -24.61
C ALA A 198 5.24 10.16 -24.39
N ALA A 199 5.85 10.51 -23.25
CA ALA A 199 6.28 11.88 -22.96
C ALA A 199 7.32 12.36 -23.97
N ASP A 200 8.33 11.55 -24.28
CA ASP A 200 9.38 11.90 -25.25
C ASP A 200 8.79 12.16 -26.65
N VAL A 201 7.84 11.33 -27.07
CA VAL A 201 7.15 11.50 -28.35
C VAL A 201 6.23 12.72 -28.34
N TYR A 202 5.50 13.00 -27.25
CA TYR A 202 4.71 14.23 -27.12
C TYR A 202 5.58 15.47 -27.21
N THR A 203 6.75 15.49 -26.54
CA THR A 203 7.71 16.60 -26.64
C THR A 203 8.15 16.81 -28.08
N THR A 204 8.52 15.73 -28.78
CA THR A 204 8.92 15.78 -30.18
C THR A 204 7.79 16.30 -31.08
N ALA A 205 6.56 15.83 -30.86
CA ALA A 205 5.38 16.24 -31.62
C ALA A 205 5.04 17.72 -31.40
N LEU A 206 5.10 18.20 -30.15
CA LEU A 206 4.82 19.58 -29.77
C LEU A 206 5.90 20.56 -30.26
N LEU A 207 7.17 20.16 -30.31
CA LEU A 207 8.22 20.98 -30.93
C LEU A 207 7.96 21.20 -32.42
N LYS A 208 7.39 20.19 -33.09
CA LYS A 208 7.09 20.25 -34.53
C LYS A 208 5.82 21.04 -34.84
N ASP A 209 4.76 20.84 -34.05
CA ASP A 209 3.51 21.58 -34.18
C ASP A 209 2.90 21.86 -32.79
N PRO A 210 3.26 23.01 -32.18
CA PRO A 210 2.79 23.37 -30.84
C PRO A 210 1.27 23.57 -30.75
N GLU A 211 0.62 23.90 -31.86
CA GLU A 211 -0.80 24.26 -31.90
C GLU A 211 -1.71 23.08 -32.25
N TYR A 212 -1.14 21.94 -32.66
CA TYR A 212 -1.90 20.76 -33.08
C TYR A 212 -2.95 20.31 -32.05
N ILE A 213 -2.55 20.17 -30.79
CA ILE A 213 -3.46 19.70 -29.73
C ILE A 213 -4.47 20.77 -29.28
N ARG A 214 -4.18 22.05 -29.55
CA ARG A 214 -5.07 23.18 -29.19
C ARG A 214 -6.14 23.45 -30.24
N LYS A 215 -5.87 23.12 -31.51
CA LYS A 215 -6.76 23.35 -32.66
C LYS A 215 -7.68 22.15 -32.97
N ASN A 216 -8.44 21.69 -31.97
CA ASN A 216 -9.49 20.67 -32.07
C ASN A 216 -9.01 19.20 -32.01
N ASN A 217 -8.10 18.86 -31.09
CA ASN A 217 -7.73 17.47 -30.85
C ASN A 217 -7.85 17.10 -29.36
N ASP A 218 -9.08 17.23 -28.86
CA ASP A 218 -9.44 17.12 -27.44
C ASP A 218 -9.10 15.75 -26.84
N GLU A 219 -9.18 14.67 -27.62
CA GLU A 219 -8.76 13.34 -27.16
C GLU A 219 -7.24 13.28 -26.94
N THR A 220 -6.46 13.85 -27.87
CA THR A 220 -5.00 13.95 -27.70
C THR A 220 -4.63 14.87 -26.55
N LEU A 221 -5.33 15.99 -26.39
CA LEU A 221 -5.13 16.92 -25.28
C LEU A 221 -5.43 16.26 -23.93
N TYR A 222 -6.49 15.46 -23.85
CA TYR A 222 -6.79 14.63 -22.67
C TYR A 222 -5.68 13.62 -22.38
N ASN A 223 -5.24 12.85 -23.39
CA ASN A 223 -4.17 11.85 -23.22
C ASN A 223 -2.83 12.50 -22.82
N TYR A 224 -2.53 13.68 -23.35
CA TYR A 224 -1.39 14.49 -22.94
C TYR A 224 -1.52 14.96 -21.50
N GLY A 225 -2.71 15.38 -21.06
CA GLY A 225 -3.01 15.68 -19.66
C GLY A 225 -2.77 14.50 -18.72
N GLU A 226 -3.23 13.29 -19.09
CA GLU A 226 -2.97 12.07 -18.33
C GLU A 226 -1.47 11.73 -18.28
N ASN A 227 -0.75 11.95 -19.39
CA ASN A 227 0.70 11.74 -19.45
C ASN A 227 1.45 12.72 -18.53
N LEU A 228 1.12 14.01 -18.59
CA LEU A 228 1.66 15.04 -17.69
C LEU A 228 1.39 14.70 -16.23
N LEU A 229 0.19 14.22 -15.92
CA LEU A 229 -0.15 13.84 -14.55
C LEU A 229 0.69 12.65 -14.07
N ALA A 230 0.87 11.65 -14.93
CA ALA A 230 1.71 10.49 -14.64
C ALA A 230 3.20 10.87 -14.53
N ALA A 231 3.66 11.89 -15.25
CA ALA A 231 4.99 12.47 -15.14
C ALA A 231 5.19 13.39 -13.92
N GLY A 232 4.13 13.66 -13.13
CA GLY A 232 4.19 14.53 -11.95
C GLY A 232 4.03 16.03 -12.25
N GLU A 233 3.75 16.41 -13.50
CA GLU A 233 3.53 17.78 -13.96
C GLU A 233 2.10 18.25 -13.67
N VAL A 234 1.70 18.20 -12.38
CA VAL A 234 0.30 18.33 -11.92
C VAL A 234 -0.38 19.61 -12.40
N LYS A 235 0.31 20.76 -12.35
CA LYS A 235 -0.24 22.05 -12.80
C LYS A 235 -0.51 22.07 -14.30
N LYS A 236 0.40 21.51 -15.10
CA LYS A 236 0.24 21.43 -16.57
C LYS A 236 -0.87 20.45 -16.93
N ALA A 237 -0.97 19.33 -16.23
CA ALA A 237 -2.06 18.36 -16.41
C ALA A 237 -3.43 19.00 -16.16
N ARG A 238 -3.57 19.74 -15.06
CA ARG A 238 -4.81 20.49 -14.75
C ARG A 238 -5.17 21.45 -15.89
N ALA A 239 -4.22 22.23 -16.38
CA ALA A 239 -4.45 23.16 -17.50
C ALA A 239 -4.87 22.43 -18.79
N ALA A 240 -4.25 21.29 -19.10
CA ALA A 240 -4.62 20.46 -20.24
C ALA A 240 -6.06 19.95 -20.13
N PHE A 241 -6.45 19.40 -18.97
CA PHE A 241 -7.83 18.96 -18.74
C PHE A 241 -8.86 20.08 -18.82
N SER A 242 -8.53 21.28 -18.32
CA SER A 242 -9.40 22.46 -18.42
C SER A 242 -9.58 22.97 -19.85
N ALA A 243 -8.65 22.66 -20.76
CA ALA A 243 -8.70 23.08 -22.15
C ALA A 243 -9.48 22.10 -23.07
N VAL A 244 -9.86 20.92 -22.57
CA VAL A 244 -10.73 19.97 -23.29
C VAL A 244 -12.16 20.50 -23.34
N LYS A 245 -12.75 20.57 -24.53
CA LYS A 245 -14.09 21.14 -24.80
C LYS A 245 -15.13 20.08 -25.17
N ASP A 246 -14.70 18.91 -25.64
CA ASP A 246 -15.56 17.82 -26.05
C ASP A 246 -16.40 17.31 -24.86
N ALA A 247 -17.71 17.48 -24.97
CA ALA A 247 -18.67 17.02 -23.98
C ALA A 247 -18.63 15.49 -23.78
N GLY A 248 -18.22 14.72 -24.80
CA GLY A 248 -18.02 13.28 -24.72
C GLY A 248 -16.86 12.86 -23.83
N LEU A 249 -15.92 13.78 -23.55
CA LEU A 249 -14.77 13.54 -22.66
C LEU A 249 -14.98 14.11 -21.25
N ARG A 250 -16.12 14.73 -20.96
CA ARG A 250 -16.39 15.40 -19.68
C ARG A 250 -16.20 14.51 -18.46
N ASP A 251 -16.67 13.26 -18.50
CA ASP A 251 -16.54 12.35 -17.36
C ASP A 251 -15.08 11.91 -17.18
N LYS A 252 -14.35 11.72 -18.28
CA LYS A 252 -12.92 11.40 -18.28
C LYS A 252 -12.08 12.55 -17.73
N THR A 253 -12.35 13.80 -18.15
CA THR A 253 -11.64 14.97 -17.61
C THR A 253 -12.00 15.22 -16.15
N THR A 254 -13.24 14.97 -15.73
CA THR A 254 -13.66 15.01 -14.32
C THR A 254 -12.89 13.99 -13.48
N LEU A 255 -12.69 12.77 -14.00
CA LEU A 255 -11.83 11.78 -13.37
C LEU A 255 -10.36 12.26 -13.31
N GLY A 256 -9.86 12.87 -14.38
CA GLY A 256 -8.54 13.53 -14.40
C GLY A 256 -8.38 14.58 -13.30
N PHE A 257 -9.39 15.45 -13.09
CA PHE A 257 -9.38 16.43 -11.99
C PHE A 257 -9.39 15.78 -10.60
N ALA A 258 -10.09 14.65 -10.44
CA ALA A 258 -10.02 13.87 -9.20
C ALA A 258 -8.60 13.35 -8.94
N LYS A 259 -7.95 12.76 -9.95
CA LYS A 259 -6.56 12.29 -9.86
C LYS A 259 -5.58 13.43 -9.54
N VAL A 260 -5.77 14.60 -10.17
CA VAL A 260 -5.01 15.83 -9.85
C VAL A 260 -5.19 16.21 -8.39
N ALA A 261 -6.42 16.25 -7.88
CA ALA A 261 -6.69 16.58 -6.47
C ALA A 261 -6.03 15.59 -5.51
N LEU A 262 -5.98 14.29 -5.83
CA LEU A 262 -5.25 13.29 -5.04
C LEU A 262 -3.74 13.55 -5.04
N LYS A 263 -3.15 13.90 -6.19
CA LYS A 263 -1.72 14.28 -6.28
C LYS A 263 -1.38 15.55 -5.52
N GLU A 264 -2.35 16.45 -5.32
CA GLU A 264 -2.23 17.65 -4.49
C GLU A 264 -2.52 17.39 -3.00
N SER A 265 -2.69 16.12 -2.58
CA SER A 265 -3.07 15.73 -1.22
C SER A 265 -4.39 16.36 -0.75
N LYS A 266 -5.36 16.51 -1.66
CA LYS A 266 -6.72 17.03 -1.39
C LYS A 266 -7.78 15.94 -1.60
N PRO A 267 -7.84 14.90 -0.74
CA PRO A 267 -8.73 13.76 -0.93
C PRO A 267 -10.22 14.12 -0.89
N GLN A 268 -10.62 15.12 -0.10
CA GLN A 268 -12.02 15.57 -0.03
C GLN A 268 -12.49 16.16 -1.36
N VAL A 269 -11.66 17.01 -1.99
CA VAL A 269 -11.93 17.59 -3.32
C VAL A 269 -11.99 16.49 -4.38
N ALA A 270 -11.09 15.50 -4.30
CA ALA A 270 -11.14 14.34 -5.19
C ALA A 270 -12.46 13.57 -5.05
N ALA A 271 -12.91 13.32 -3.81
CA ALA A 271 -14.18 12.64 -3.56
C ALA A 271 -15.38 13.36 -4.17
N GLU A 272 -15.41 14.70 -4.14
CA GLU A 272 -16.47 15.48 -4.79
C GLU A 272 -16.52 15.28 -6.31
N TYR A 273 -15.36 15.28 -6.97
CA TYR A 273 -15.30 14.98 -8.40
C TYR A 273 -15.74 13.54 -8.70
N LEU A 274 -15.27 12.57 -7.92
CA LEU A 274 -15.57 11.15 -8.12
C LEU A 274 -17.07 10.85 -7.91
N LYS A 275 -17.72 11.47 -6.92
CA LYS A 275 -19.17 11.35 -6.69
C LYS A 275 -19.99 11.79 -7.91
N LYS A 276 -19.56 12.84 -8.62
CA LYS A 276 -20.27 13.33 -9.83
C LYS A 276 -20.28 12.31 -10.97
N ILE A 277 -19.26 11.45 -11.04
CA ILE A 277 -19.08 10.47 -12.12
C ILE A 277 -19.28 9.01 -11.67
N ALA A 278 -19.72 8.78 -10.43
CA ALA A 278 -20.01 7.45 -9.88
C ALA A 278 -21.12 6.69 -10.65
N ASN A 279 -21.95 7.42 -11.41
CA ASN A 279 -22.98 6.87 -12.28
C ASN A 279 -22.71 7.16 -13.78
N SER A 280 -21.45 7.36 -14.16
CA SER A 280 -21.08 7.63 -15.56
C SER A 280 -21.60 6.53 -16.51
N LYS A 281 -22.00 6.95 -17.71
CA LYS A 281 -22.37 6.04 -18.81
C LYS A 281 -21.16 5.34 -19.42
N ASP A 282 -19.96 5.92 -19.26
CA ASP A 282 -18.71 5.24 -19.60
C ASP A 282 -18.39 4.22 -18.50
N SER A 283 -18.46 2.94 -18.86
CA SER A 283 -18.29 1.83 -17.93
C SER A 283 -16.91 1.83 -17.26
N GLU A 284 -15.85 2.22 -17.99
CA GLU A 284 -14.49 2.21 -17.46
C GLU A 284 -14.28 3.39 -16.51
N VAL A 285 -14.77 4.59 -16.88
CA VAL A 285 -14.75 5.76 -15.98
C VAL A 285 -15.52 5.47 -14.69
N ARG A 286 -16.70 4.87 -14.79
CA ARG A 286 -17.51 4.49 -13.63
C ARG A 286 -16.78 3.53 -12.70
N LYS A 287 -16.14 2.48 -13.23
CA LYS A 287 -15.36 1.51 -12.44
C LYS A 287 -14.21 2.20 -11.71
N GLU A 288 -13.42 2.99 -12.44
CA GLU A 288 -12.27 3.69 -11.86
C GLU A 288 -12.68 4.74 -10.83
N ALA A 289 -13.79 5.45 -11.08
CA ALA A 289 -14.35 6.40 -10.14
C ALA A 289 -14.78 5.74 -8.83
N LEU A 290 -15.52 4.62 -8.90
CA LEU A 290 -15.97 3.89 -7.72
C LEU A 290 -14.80 3.29 -6.93
N LEU A 291 -13.81 2.67 -7.61
CA LEU A 291 -12.62 2.12 -6.94
C LEU A 291 -11.85 3.22 -6.19
N THR A 292 -11.63 4.35 -6.87
CA THR A 292 -10.90 5.48 -6.27
C THR A 292 -11.70 6.13 -5.14
N LEU A 293 -13.02 6.28 -5.30
CA LEU A 293 -13.90 6.85 -4.30
C LEU A 293 -13.93 5.99 -3.03
N SER A 294 -14.05 4.67 -3.17
CA SER A 294 -14.00 3.72 -2.05
C SER A 294 -12.71 3.87 -1.26
N ARG A 295 -11.56 3.96 -1.94
CA ARG A 295 -10.25 4.14 -1.26
C ARG A 295 -10.21 5.43 -0.46
N VAL A 296 -10.61 6.54 -1.08
CA VAL A 296 -10.64 7.86 -0.43
C VAL A 296 -11.59 7.86 0.77
N GLN A 297 -12.76 7.23 0.63
CA GLN A 297 -13.74 7.12 1.70
C GLN A 297 -13.18 6.34 2.90
N LEU A 298 -12.53 5.19 2.67
CA LEU A 298 -11.89 4.40 3.73
C LEU A 298 -10.81 5.19 4.47
N GLN A 299 -9.94 5.90 3.74
CA GLN A 299 -8.90 6.74 4.34
C GLN A 299 -9.49 7.89 5.19
N SER A 300 -10.64 8.41 4.79
CA SER A 300 -11.35 9.47 5.53
C SER A 300 -12.26 8.96 6.67
N GLY A 301 -12.28 7.65 6.94
CA GLY A 301 -13.15 7.04 7.95
C GLY A 301 -14.62 6.86 7.55
N ASN A 302 -14.98 7.17 6.30
CA ASN A 302 -16.35 7.04 5.76
C ASN A 302 -16.63 5.61 5.27
N THR A 303 -16.46 4.62 6.15
CA THR A 303 -16.48 3.19 5.80
C THR A 303 -17.82 2.72 5.20
N ASP A 304 -18.95 3.23 5.67
CA ASP A 304 -20.28 2.80 5.18
C ASP A 304 -20.54 3.20 3.73
N ASP A 305 -20.10 4.39 3.32
CA ASP A 305 -20.20 4.81 1.93
C ASP A 305 -19.23 4.05 1.03
N ALA A 306 -18.04 3.70 1.55
CA ALA A 306 -17.12 2.83 0.84
C ALA A 306 -17.73 1.44 0.59
N LYS A 307 -18.39 0.85 1.61
CA LYS A 307 -19.11 -0.43 1.51
C LYS A 307 -20.20 -0.41 0.44
N LYS A 308 -20.96 0.68 0.32
CA LYS A 308 -21.98 0.85 -0.75
C LYS A 308 -21.32 0.81 -2.14
N SER A 309 -20.25 1.57 -2.33
CA SER A 309 -19.50 1.61 -3.60
C SER A 309 -18.87 0.26 -3.96
N ILE A 310 -18.27 -0.43 -2.98
CA ILE A 310 -17.71 -1.78 -3.13
C ILE A 310 -18.79 -2.79 -3.52
N LYS A 311 -19.98 -2.71 -2.90
CA LYS A 311 -21.12 -3.57 -3.27
C LYS A 311 -21.53 -3.38 -4.73
N THR A 312 -21.56 -2.14 -5.21
CA THR A 312 -21.81 -1.85 -6.63
C THR A 312 -20.73 -2.45 -7.53
N LEU A 313 -19.45 -2.34 -7.15
CA LEU A 313 -18.31 -2.87 -7.91
C LEU A 313 -18.31 -4.40 -8.04
N LYS A 314 -18.77 -5.15 -7.03
CA LYS A 314 -18.85 -6.63 -7.09
C LYS A 314 -19.72 -7.15 -8.23
N GLY A 315 -20.73 -6.38 -8.64
CA GLY A 315 -21.58 -6.71 -9.79
C GLY A 315 -21.04 -6.27 -11.15
N MET A 316 -19.85 -5.67 -11.19
CA MET A 316 -19.26 -5.12 -12.43
C MET A 316 -18.16 -6.04 -12.98
N GLY A 317 -18.10 -6.18 -14.30
CA GLY A 317 -17.02 -6.91 -14.97
C GLY A 317 -15.69 -6.14 -14.90
N LEU A 318 -14.90 -6.37 -13.85
CA LEU A 318 -13.58 -5.79 -13.64
C LEU A 318 -12.49 -6.60 -14.37
N LYS A 319 -11.47 -5.91 -14.89
CA LYS A 319 -10.21 -6.53 -15.35
C LYS A 319 -9.38 -6.96 -14.16
N ASP A 320 -8.34 -7.78 -14.36
CA ASP A 320 -7.59 -8.42 -13.28
C ASP A 320 -7.04 -7.43 -12.24
N LYS A 321 -6.37 -6.35 -12.67
CA LYS A 321 -5.92 -5.27 -11.76
C LYS A 321 -7.07 -4.64 -10.95
N GLY A 322 -8.24 -4.48 -11.57
CA GLY A 322 -9.42 -3.95 -10.88
C GLY A 322 -10.01 -4.94 -9.87
N LYS A 323 -9.93 -6.26 -10.14
CA LYS A 323 -10.34 -7.31 -9.20
C LYS A 323 -9.42 -7.34 -7.98
N GLU A 324 -8.11 -7.27 -8.21
CA GLU A 324 -7.10 -7.19 -7.15
C GLU A 324 -7.34 -5.97 -6.26
N GLU A 325 -7.58 -4.80 -6.87
CA GLU A 325 -7.94 -3.59 -6.13
C GLU A 325 -9.24 -3.75 -5.32
N LEU A 326 -10.28 -4.37 -5.90
CA LEU A 326 -11.54 -4.60 -5.20
C LEU A 326 -11.35 -5.51 -3.97
N VAL A 327 -10.53 -6.56 -4.08
CA VAL A 327 -10.15 -7.41 -2.95
C VAL A 327 -9.37 -6.59 -1.93
N SER A 328 -8.47 -5.72 -2.39
CA SER A 328 -7.72 -4.83 -1.51
C SER A 328 -8.63 -3.92 -0.68
N LEU A 329 -9.61 -3.28 -1.32
CA LEU A 329 -10.60 -2.44 -0.63
C LEU A 329 -11.46 -3.24 0.36
N GLN A 330 -11.78 -4.50 0.06
CA GLN A 330 -12.54 -5.35 0.97
C GLN A 330 -11.72 -5.70 2.23
N ILE A 331 -10.43 -6.01 2.08
CA ILE A 331 -9.54 -6.24 3.23
C ILE A 331 -9.49 -5.01 4.13
N ASP A 332 -9.37 -3.81 3.55
CA ASP A 332 -9.33 -2.56 4.33
C ASP A 332 -10.66 -2.32 5.08
N VAL A 333 -11.80 -2.69 4.49
CA VAL A 333 -13.10 -2.73 5.18
C VAL A 333 -13.08 -3.74 6.33
N ASP A 334 -12.57 -4.94 6.10
CA ASP A 334 -12.54 -6.01 7.12
C ASP A 334 -11.68 -5.60 8.31
N VAL A 335 -10.54 -4.91 8.08
CA VAL A 335 -9.72 -4.31 9.14
C VAL A 335 -10.52 -3.27 9.93
N LYS A 336 -11.22 -2.34 9.26
CA LYS A 336 -12.06 -1.33 9.95
C LYS A 336 -13.22 -1.95 10.72
N ASP A 337 -13.74 -3.08 10.27
CA ASP A 337 -14.76 -3.87 10.96
C ASP A 337 -14.18 -4.78 12.05
N LYS A 338 -12.87 -4.69 12.34
CA LYS A 338 -12.12 -5.55 13.29
C LYS A 338 -12.21 -7.04 12.98
N LYS A 339 -12.40 -7.41 11.71
CA LYS A 339 -12.40 -8.78 11.19
C LYS A 339 -11.00 -9.15 10.71
N TYR A 340 -10.04 -9.10 11.63
CA TYR A 340 -8.62 -9.19 11.27
C TYR A 340 -8.24 -10.55 10.67
N LYS A 341 -8.92 -11.63 11.09
CA LYS A 341 -8.75 -12.98 10.53
C LYS A 341 -9.16 -13.05 9.05
N ASP A 342 -10.34 -12.51 8.71
CA ASP A 342 -10.85 -12.48 7.33
C ASP A 342 -9.93 -11.65 6.42
N ALA A 343 -9.45 -10.51 6.95
CA ALA A 343 -8.47 -9.66 6.29
C ALA A 343 -7.17 -10.43 6.00
N ALA A 344 -6.59 -11.09 7.01
CA ALA A 344 -5.35 -11.86 6.86
C ALA A 344 -5.48 -13.02 5.87
N GLU A 345 -6.58 -13.77 5.90
CA GLU A 345 -6.85 -14.85 4.93
C GLU A 345 -6.96 -14.30 3.50
N SER A 346 -7.60 -13.15 3.33
CA SER A 346 -7.76 -12.50 2.04
C SER A 346 -6.43 -11.98 1.50
N ILE A 347 -5.56 -11.43 2.35
CA ILE A 347 -4.18 -11.05 1.99
C ILE A 347 -3.41 -12.29 1.49
N ARG A 348 -3.48 -13.41 2.22
CA ARG A 348 -2.81 -14.66 1.81
C ARG A 348 -3.29 -15.16 0.45
N LYS A 349 -4.60 -15.11 0.20
CA LYS A 349 -5.20 -15.51 -1.09
C LYS A 349 -4.76 -14.59 -2.23
N LEU A 350 -4.73 -13.27 -2.00
CA LEU A 350 -4.32 -12.28 -2.99
C LEU A 350 -2.85 -12.48 -3.41
N HIS A 351 -1.98 -12.83 -2.46
CA HIS A 351 -0.54 -13.06 -2.70
C HIS A 351 -0.16 -14.54 -2.85
N ALA A 352 -1.10 -15.42 -3.21
CA ALA A 352 -0.86 -16.86 -3.28
C ALA A 352 0.24 -17.27 -4.28
N LYS A 353 0.50 -16.44 -5.30
CA LYS A 353 1.56 -16.67 -6.30
C LYS A 353 2.96 -16.29 -5.81
N ASP A 354 3.05 -15.44 -4.78
CA ASP A 354 4.31 -14.98 -4.20
C ASP A 354 4.20 -14.89 -2.66
N PRO A 355 4.08 -16.04 -1.98
CA PRO A 355 3.96 -16.07 -0.52
C PRO A 355 5.23 -15.51 0.13
N GLY A 356 5.07 -14.57 1.04
CA GLY A 356 6.20 -13.91 1.72
C GLY A 356 6.80 -12.73 0.96
N SER A 357 6.21 -12.31 -0.16
CA SER A 357 6.55 -11.04 -0.79
C SER A 357 6.50 -9.89 0.21
N LYS A 358 7.38 -8.89 0.02
CA LYS A 358 7.46 -7.73 0.92
C LYS A 358 6.09 -7.06 1.10
N GLU A 359 5.35 -6.89 0.01
CA GLU A 359 4.01 -6.29 0.02
C GLU A 359 3.01 -7.10 0.87
N MET A 360 3.00 -8.43 0.72
CA MET A 360 2.15 -9.31 1.54
C MET A 360 2.47 -9.15 3.02
N LEU A 361 3.76 -9.19 3.38
CA LEU A 361 4.22 -9.13 4.76
C LEU A 361 3.98 -7.76 5.38
N ASP A 362 4.22 -6.67 4.65
CA ASP A 362 3.91 -5.30 5.09
C ASP A 362 2.41 -5.16 5.39
N ARG A 363 1.57 -5.75 4.54
CA ARG A 363 0.12 -5.71 4.73
C ARG A 363 -0.36 -6.57 5.90
N MET A 364 0.22 -7.75 6.08
CA MET A 364 -0.06 -8.63 7.22
C MET A 364 0.34 -7.98 8.54
N GLU A 365 1.52 -7.35 8.57
CA GLU A 365 2.01 -6.57 9.71
C GLU A 365 1.07 -5.41 10.05
N GLY A 366 0.54 -4.71 9.05
CA GLY A 366 -0.47 -3.66 9.24
C GLY A 366 -1.73 -4.17 9.91
N VAL A 367 -2.28 -5.30 9.44
CA VAL A 367 -3.46 -5.94 10.07
C VAL A 367 -3.17 -6.34 11.51
N MET A 368 -2.02 -6.96 11.77
CA MET A 368 -1.64 -7.35 13.14
C MET A 368 -1.38 -6.15 14.05
N SER A 369 -0.85 -5.06 13.52
CA SER A 369 -0.65 -3.82 14.31
C SER A 369 -1.99 -3.23 14.75
N GLU A 370 -2.99 -3.17 13.87
CA GLU A 370 -4.36 -2.76 14.23
C GLU A 370 -5.02 -3.73 15.21
N ALA A 371 -4.66 -5.02 15.17
CA ALA A 371 -5.11 -6.01 16.14
C ALA A 371 -4.47 -5.78 17.52
N ILE A 372 -3.18 -5.45 17.61
CA ILE A 372 -2.51 -5.09 18.88
C ILE A 372 -3.19 -3.89 19.55
N GLU A 373 -3.60 -2.88 18.78
CA GLU A 373 -4.22 -1.67 19.34
C GLU A 373 -5.69 -1.89 19.75
N GLY A 374 -6.35 -2.91 19.20
CA GLY A 374 -7.79 -3.14 19.37
C GLY A 374 -8.16 -4.35 20.24
N ASP A 375 -7.57 -5.51 19.96
CA ASP A 375 -7.92 -6.81 20.53
C ASP A 375 -6.72 -7.77 20.50
N ASN A 376 -6.00 -7.84 21.63
CA ASN A 376 -4.84 -8.70 21.80
C ASN A 376 -5.14 -10.18 21.54
N SER A 377 -6.37 -10.66 21.79
CA SER A 377 -6.70 -12.07 21.54
C SER A 377 -6.65 -12.38 20.05
N GLN A 378 -7.23 -11.51 19.21
CA GLN A 378 -7.19 -11.69 17.76
C GLN A 378 -5.77 -11.56 17.20
N PHE A 379 -4.95 -10.69 17.79
CA PHE A 379 -3.54 -10.62 17.44
C PHE A 379 -2.82 -11.94 17.72
N VAL A 380 -3.01 -12.56 18.89
CA VAL A 380 -2.39 -13.84 19.24
C VAL A 380 -2.81 -14.93 18.24
N ASP A 381 -4.11 -15.02 17.91
CA ASP A 381 -4.60 -15.99 16.91
C ASP A 381 -3.95 -15.82 15.53
N LEU A 382 -3.79 -14.56 15.09
CA LEU A 382 -3.10 -14.23 13.85
C LEU A 382 -1.62 -14.60 13.94
N TRP A 383 -0.96 -14.29 15.05
CA TRP A 383 0.45 -14.56 15.25
C TRP A 383 0.75 -16.06 15.21
N VAL A 384 -0.08 -16.87 15.88
CA VAL A 384 0.04 -18.34 15.86
C VAL A 384 -0.01 -18.87 14.41
N THR A 385 -0.80 -18.24 13.54
CA THR A 385 -0.98 -18.69 12.16
C THR A 385 0.10 -18.16 11.21
N TYR A 386 0.49 -16.89 11.35
CA TYR A 386 1.28 -16.18 10.34
C TYR A 386 2.57 -15.54 10.88
N GLY A 387 2.77 -15.48 12.20
CA GLY A 387 3.86 -14.76 12.86
C GLY A 387 5.25 -15.24 12.45
N ALA A 388 5.43 -16.53 12.19
CA ALA A 388 6.70 -17.09 11.72
C ALA A 388 7.20 -16.44 10.41
N MET A 389 6.29 -16.02 9.52
CA MET A 389 6.65 -15.35 8.26
C MET A 389 7.17 -13.92 8.47
N LEU A 390 6.84 -13.31 9.61
CA LEU A 390 7.18 -11.92 9.92
C LEU A 390 8.52 -11.77 10.65
N LEU A 391 9.11 -12.89 11.09
CA LEU A 391 10.40 -12.97 11.80
C LEU A 391 11.60 -12.62 10.88
N THR A 392 11.69 -11.36 10.50
CA THR A 392 12.68 -10.81 9.55
C THR A 392 13.34 -9.58 10.14
N LYS A 393 14.64 -9.37 9.83
CA LYS A 393 15.42 -8.26 10.42
C LYS A 393 14.81 -6.88 10.13
N SER A 394 14.22 -6.70 8.95
CA SER A 394 13.54 -5.44 8.59
C SER A 394 12.31 -5.13 9.45
N ARG A 395 11.78 -6.11 10.20
CA ARG A 395 10.57 -6.00 11.04
C ARG A 395 10.87 -6.06 12.53
N GLU A 396 12.14 -5.92 12.92
CA GLU A 396 12.55 -5.92 14.32
C GLU A 396 11.67 -5.00 15.22
N PRO A 397 11.34 -3.75 14.83
CA PRO A 397 10.47 -2.91 15.67
C PRO A 397 9.08 -3.50 15.91
N PHE A 398 8.49 -4.17 14.92
CA PHE A 398 7.20 -4.84 15.06
C PHE A 398 7.32 -6.11 15.91
N ILE A 399 8.39 -6.89 15.73
CA ILE A 399 8.66 -8.10 16.51
C ILE A 399 8.83 -7.76 18.00
N LEU A 400 9.50 -6.64 18.33
CA LEU A 400 9.64 -6.18 19.71
C LEU A 400 8.28 -5.80 20.32
N ARG A 401 7.39 -5.12 19.58
CA ARG A 401 6.02 -4.86 20.05
C ARG A 401 5.21 -6.15 20.21
N ALA A 402 5.34 -7.09 19.27
CA ALA A 402 4.69 -8.39 19.33
C ALA A 402 5.13 -9.19 20.55
N LYS A 403 6.42 -9.15 20.91
CA LYS A 403 6.98 -9.79 22.11
C LYS A 403 6.17 -9.46 23.36
N ASP A 404 5.86 -8.18 23.57
CA ASP A 404 5.18 -7.70 24.77
C ASP A 404 3.73 -8.21 24.85
N VAL A 405 3.03 -8.30 23.72
CA VAL A 405 1.65 -8.81 23.65
C VAL A 405 1.60 -10.33 23.75
N LEU A 406 2.63 -11.02 23.26
CA LEU A 406 2.73 -12.48 23.31
C LEU A 406 3.17 -13.00 24.67
N LYS A 407 3.48 -12.14 25.64
CA LYS A 407 3.82 -12.57 26.99
C LYS A 407 2.78 -13.56 27.51
N ASP A 408 3.24 -14.64 28.13
CA ASP A 408 2.41 -15.71 28.67
C ASP A 408 1.66 -16.60 27.65
N THR A 409 1.88 -16.43 26.34
CA THR A 409 1.30 -17.31 25.30
C THR A 409 2.04 -18.65 25.12
N GLY A 410 3.13 -18.86 25.85
CA GLY A 410 3.96 -20.06 25.78
C GLY A 410 4.86 -20.08 24.54
N LYS A 411 4.65 -21.07 23.65
CA LYS A 411 5.54 -21.27 22.49
C LYS A 411 5.70 -20.03 21.59
N PRO A 412 4.64 -19.30 21.20
CA PRO A 412 4.80 -18.12 20.34
C PRO A 412 5.72 -17.05 20.94
N TYR A 413 5.66 -16.85 22.25
CA TYR A 413 6.56 -15.96 22.98
C TYR A 413 8.02 -16.45 22.92
N VAL A 414 8.24 -17.73 23.22
CA VAL A 414 9.58 -18.36 23.16
C VAL A 414 10.17 -18.29 21.76
N ASP A 415 9.37 -18.49 20.71
CA ASP A 415 9.80 -18.37 19.32
C ASP A 415 10.28 -16.94 19.00
N VAL A 416 9.58 -15.91 19.48
CA VAL A 416 9.98 -14.51 19.34
C VAL A 416 11.26 -14.21 20.08
N LEU A 417 11.38 -14.61 21.35
CA LEU A 417 12.59 -14.41 22.14
C LEU A 417 13.80 -15.10 21.50
N THR A 418 13.61 -16.32 21.00
CA THR A 418 14.65 -17.09 20.29
C THR A 418 15.09 -16.39 19.00
N TRP A 419 14.18 -15.71 18.33
CA TRP A 419 14.54 -14.92 17.16
C TRP A 419 15.33 -13.67 17.55
N ILE A 420 14.88 -12.92 18.58
CA ILE A 420 15.54 -11.71 19.08
C ILE A 420 16.97 -12.06 19.55
N SER A 421 17.12 -13.17 20.28
CA SER A 421 18.43 -13.59 20.81
C SER A 421 19.48 -13.85 19.72
N LYS A 422 19.06 -14.11 18.47
CA LYS A 422 19.97 -14.39 17.36
C LYS A 422 20.15 -13.22 16.39
N ASN A 423 19.14 -12.35 16.27
CA ASN A 423 19.05 -11.41 15.14
C ASN A 423 19.09 -9.93 15.55
N SER A 424 18.85 -9.62 16.82
CA SER A 424 18.73 -8.24 17.31
C SER A 424 20.05 -7.64 17.82
N SER A 425 19.97 -6.35 18.17
CA SER A 425 21.05 -5.64 18.87
C SER A 425 21.49 -6.40 20.12
N ASP A 426 22.75 -6.22 20.54
CA ASP A 426 23.26 -6.92 21.73
C ASP A 426 22.38 -6.63 22.96
N THR A 427 21.81 -5.42 23.08
CA THR A 427 20.94 -5.03 24.22
C THR A 427 19.65 -5.83 24.25
N GLU A 428 18.98 -5.93 23.10
CA GLU A 428 17.74 -6.71 23.01
C GLU A 428 18.01 -8.22 23.07
N ARG A 429 19.15 -8.66 22.51
CA ARG A 429 19.62 -10.05 22.66
C ARG A 429 19.83 -10.40 24.13
N HIS A 430 20.49 -9.53 24.89
CA HIS A 430 20.75 -9.75 26.31
C HIS A 430 19.44 -9.89 27.09
N LYS A 431 18.48 -8.98 26.89
CA LYS A 431 17.14 -9.07 27.50
C LYS A 431 16.43 -10.37 27.12
N ALA A 432 16.39 -10.72 25.83
CA ALA A 432 15.71 -11.92 25.36
C ALA A 432 16.35 -13.21 25.90
N LEU A 433 17.69 -13.26 26.01
CA LEU A 433 18.38 -14.37 26.64
C LEU A 433 18.08 -14.46 28.14
N GLY A 434 18.00 -13.33 28.85
CA GLY A 434 17.57 -13.29 30.25
C GLY A 434 16.16 -13.87 30.43
N GLU A 435 15.20 -13.37 29.64
CA GLU A 435 13.81 -13.86 29.66
C GLU A 435 13.72 -15.36 29.30
N LEU A 436 14.43 -15.83 28.27
CA LEU A 436 14.49 -17.26 27.92
C LEU A 436 15.06 -18.10 29.06
N THR A 437 16.10 -17.59 29.71
CA THR A 437 16.78 -18.28 30.81
C THR A 437 15.84 -18.49 32.00
N GLU A 438 15.05 -17.47 32.34
CA GLU A 438 14.01 -17.56 33.38
C GLU A 438 12.95 -18.60 33.01
N ILE A 439 12.41 -18.54 31.78
CA ILE A 439 11.41 -19.50 31.29
C ILE A 439 11.93 -20.95 31.38
N TYR A 440 13.15 -21.19 30.92
CA TYR A 440 13.74 -22.53 30.97
C TYR A 440 13.98 -22.99 32.41
N SER A 441 14.46 -22.10 33.29
CA SER A 441 14.68 -22.40 34.70
C SER A 441 13.37 -22.77 35.41
N ASP A 442 12.30 -22.00 35.19
CA ASP A 442 10.99 -22.23 35.81
C ASP A 442 10.33 -23.51 35.30
N SER A 443 10.57 -23.87 34.04
CA SER A 443 10.12 -25.14 33.46
C SER A 443 10.94 -26.37 33.92
N GLY A 444 12.07 -26.15 34.59
CA GLY A 444 13.01 -27.20 34.98
C GLY A 444 13.97 -27.67 33.87
N ASP A 445 13.95 -27.03 32.69
CA ASP A 445 14.91 -27.28 31.60
C ASP A 445 16.26 -26.61 31.89
N LYS A 446 17.02 -27.22 32.81
CA LYS A 446 18.34 -26.73 33.24
C LYS A 446 19.32 -26.61 32.07
N VAL A 447 19.23 -27.47 31.06
CA VAL A 447 20.17 -27.50 29.94
C VAL A 447 20.00 -26.25 29.08
N SER A 448 18.77 -25.91 28.72
CA SER A 448 18.47 -24.72 27.92
C SER A 448 18.72 -23.43 28.69
N ALA A 449 18.47 -23.42 30.01
CA ALA A 449 18.78 -22.28 30.88
C ALA A 449 20.30 -22.00 30.93
N VAL A 450 21.12 -23.03 31.18
CA VAL A 450 22.59 -22.90 31.22
C VAL A 450 23.15 -22.47 29.87
N LYS A 451 22.61 -23.00 28.76
CA LYS A 451 23.01 -22.61 27.42
C LYS A 451 22.73 -21.14 27.14
N SER A 452 21.52 -20.67 27.46
CA SER A 452 21.11 -19.28 27.25
C SER A 452 21.97 -18.32 28.07
N LEU A 453 22.28 -18.68 29.33
CA LEU A 453 23.20 -17.92 30.17
C LEU A 453 24.62 -17.87 29.55
N ALA A 454 25.14 -18.99 29.04
CA ALA A 454 26.46 -19.02 28.41
C ALA A 454 26.53 -18.12 27.16
N GLU A 455 25.46 -18.10 26.35
CA GLU A 455 25.35 -17.16 25.23
C GLU A 455 25.34 -15.70 25.70
N MET A 456 24.66 -15.42 26.82
CA MET A 456 24.60 -14.08 27.41
C MET A 456 25.96 -13.60 27.91
N LYS A 457 26.79 -14.50 28.49
CA LYS A 457 28.17 -14.23 28.94
C LYS A 457 29.11 -13.79 27.81
N ASN A 458 28.81 -14.17 26.57
CA ASN A 458 29.64 -13.84 25.40
C ASN A 458 29.35 -12.43 24.83
N LEU A 459 28.34 -11.71 25.34
CA LEU A 459 27.97 -10.39 24.84
C LEU A 459 28.76 -9.27 25.55
N LYS A 460 29.08 -8.20 24.83
CA LYS A 460 29.76 -7.01 25.38
C LYS A 460 28.77 -6.06 26.07
N LEU A 461 27.99 -6.57 27.02
CA LEU A 461 26.94 -5.85 27.76
C LEU A 461 26.93 -6.28 29.25
N PRO A 462 26.40 -5.43 30.16
CA PRO A 462 27.07 -5.11 31.42
C PRO A 462 26.94 -6.17 32.51
N GLY A 463 27.87 -6.05 33.47
CA GLY A 463 28.14 -7.01 34.55
C GLY A 463 26.95 -7.33 35.45
N ASP A 464 26.13 -6.35 35.86
CA ASP A 464 25.12 -6.60 36.91
C ASP A 464 23.91 -7.43 36.41
N ASP A 465 23.38 -7.17 35.21
CA ASP A 465 22.22 -7.92 34.68
C ASP A 465 22.56 -9.40 34.44
N LEU A 466 23.78 -9.67 33.98
CA LEU A 466 24.30 -11.03 33.89
C LEU A 466 24.38 -11.72 35.26
N LEU A 467 24.92 -11.02 36.26
CA LEU A 467 25.02 -11.53 37.62
C LEU A 467 23.64 -11.78 38.24
N ARG A 468 22.64 -10.93 37.94
CA ARG A 468 21.24 -11.14 38.34
C ARG A 468 20.67 -12.42 37.78
N THR A 469 20.77 -12.60 36.46
CA THR A 469 20.25 -13.81 35.80
C THR A 469 20.95 -15.06 36.33
N GLU A 470 22.28 -15.03 36.49
CA GLU A 470 23.04 -16.15 37.04
C GLU A 470 22.66 -16.47 38.50
N ALA A 471 22.51 -15.44 39.34
CA ALA A 471 22.06 -15.61 40.73
C ALA A 471 20.66 -16.23 40.80
N ARG A 472 19.73 -15.78 39.96
CA ARG A 472 18.35 -16.30 39.90
C ARG A 472 18.33 -17.76 39.47
N ILE A 473 19.11 -18.15 38.46
CA ILE A 473 19.22 -19.57 38.04
C ILE A 473 19.76 -20.43 39.18
N ASN A 474 20.86 -20.02 39.80
CA ASN A 474 21.47 -20.78 40.90
C ASN A 474 20.47 -20.93 42.05
N PHE A 475 19.70 -19.88 42.36
CA PHE A 475 18.66 -19.93 43.36
C PHE A 475 17.54 -20.91 42.99
N THR A 476 16.98 -20.84 41.78
CA THR A 476 15.93 -21.75 41.30
C THR A 476 16.42 -23.20 41.26
N ASN A 477 17.70 -23.42 40.95
CA ASN A 477 18.35 -24.73 40.99
C ASN A 477 18.62 -25.26 42.41
N ARG A 478 18.36 -24.45 43.45
CA ARG A 478 18.64 -24.69 44.87
C ARG A 478 20.13 -24.69 45.22
N ASP A 479 20.97 -24.14 44.35
CA ASP A 479 22.38 -23.90 44.57
C ASP A 479 22.58 -22.55 45.29
N TYR A 480 21.95 -22.40 46.46
CA TYR A 480 21.83 -21.12 47.17
C TYR A 480 23.19 -20.47 47.50
N GLY A 481 24.22 -21.28 47.74
CA GLY A 481 25.58 -20.77 47.97
C GLY A 481 26.18 -20.07 46.74
N GLU A 482 25.99 -20.63 45.54
CA GLU A 482 26.44 -20.01 44.29
C GLU A 482 25.56 -18.81 43.90
N ALA A 483 24.26 -18.87 44.20
CA ALA A 483 23.37 -17.72 44.07
C ALA A 483 23.87 -16.53 44.90
N LEU A 484 24.24 -16.78 46.17
CA LEU A 484 24.81 -15.78 47.05
C LEU A 484 26.15 -15.25 46.55
N LYS A 485 27.08 -16.12 46.12
CA LYS A 485 28.37 -15.69 45.57
C LYS A 485 28.22 -14.79 44.34
N THR A 486 27.20 -15.01 43.54
CA THR A 486 26.95 -14.24 42.32
C THR A 486 26.27 -12.91 42.64
N VAL A 487 25.22 -12.94 43.46
CA VAL A 487 24.40 -11.75 43.75
C VAL A 487 25.18 -10.66 44.49
N ILE A 488 26.17 -11.03 45.32
CA ILE A 488 27.02 -10.06 46.04
C ILE A 488 27.97 -9.28 45.11
N LEU A 489 28.16 -9.73 43.87
CA LEU A 489 29.00 -9.05 42.89
C LEU A 489 28.26 -7.93 42.15
N ILE A 490 26.93 -7.85 42.30
CA ILE A 490 26.09 -6.79 41.75
C ILE A 490 26.51 -5.46 42.38
N LYS A 491 26.76 -4.45 41.55
CA LYS A 491 27.21 -3.12 42.02
C LYS A 491 26.05 -2.20 42.35
N GLN A 492 24.98 -2.24 41.57
CA GLN A 492 23.79 -1.40 41.75
C GLN A 492 22.57 -2.27 42.03
N PHE A 493 22.21 -2.45 43.31
CA PHE A 493 21.06 -3.28 43.68
C PHE A 493 19.72 -2.65 43.25
N SER A 494 18.84 -3.46 42.66
CA SER A 494 17.41 -3.19 42.49
C SER A 494 16.62 -3.74 43.69
N LYS A 495 15.32 -3.43 43.78
CA LYS A 495 14.45 -3.98 44.83
C LYS A 495 14.32 -5.50 44.71
N GLU A 496 14.28 -5.99 43.48
CA GLU A 496 14.22 -7.41 43.16
C GLU A 496 15.49 -8.14 43.59
N ASP A 497 16.66 -7.50 43.45
CA ASP A 497 17.93 -8.05 43.91
C ASP A 497 17.95 -8.21 45.43
N ILE A 498 17.46 -7.21 46.17
CA ILE A 498 17.36 -7.26 47.64
C ILE A 498 16.47 -8.45 48.06
N GLY A 499 15.34 -8.66 47.38
CA GLY A 499 14.48 -9.83 47.61
C GLY A 499 15.20 -11.15 47.35
N LEU A 500 15.93 -11.26 46.23
CA LEU A 500 16.69 -12.47 45.90
C LEU A 500 17.81 -12.75 46.93
N ILE A 501 18.52 -11.70 47.38
CA ILE A 501 19.55 -11.83 48.42
C ILE A 501 18.91 -12.31 49.73
N ARG A 502 17.81 -11.69 50.16
CA ARG A 502 17.07 -12.08 51.35
C ARG A 502 16.73 -13.57 51.32
N ASP A 503 16.08 -14.00 50.25
CA ASP A 503 15.59 -15.36 50.11
C ASP A 503 16.76 -16.36 50.05
N ALA A 504 17.86 -15.99 49.36
CA ALA A 504 19.06 -16.81 49.28
C ALA A 504 19.82 -16.92 50.62
N ILE A 505 19.88 -15.85 51.42
CA ILE A 505 20.51 -15.85 52.74
C ILE A 505 19.69 -16.71 53.71
N LEU A 506 18.37 -16.61 53.70
CA LEU A 506 17.52 -17.46 54.56
C LEU A 506 17.72 -18.96 54.28
N MET A 507 18.04 -19.31 53.03
CA MET A 507 18.37 -20.68 52.64
C MET A 507 19.83 -21.08 52.90
N SER A 508 20.74 -20.11 53.08
CA SER A 508 22.17 -20.33 53.34
C SER A 508 22.76 -19.28 54.32
N PRO A 509 22.33 -19.29 55.60
CA PRO A 509 22.51 -18.15 56.51
C PRO A 509 23.93 -17.98 57.05
N LYS A 510 24.81 -18.99 56.90
CA LYS A 510 26.18 -18.98 57.41
C LYS A 510 27.19 -18.25 56.52
N ASN A 511 26.73 -17.34 55.67
CA ASN A 511 27.58 -16.56 54.77
C ASN A 511 27.68 -15.10 55.24
N GLU A 512 28.66 -14.81 56.09
CA GLU A 512 28.87 -13.49 56.70
C GLU A 512 29.00 -12.37 55.66
N THR A 513 29.76 -12.61 54.58
CA THR A 513 29.93 -11.62 53.50
C THR A 513 28.61 -11.29 52.82
N ALA A 514 27.75 -12.29 52.59
CA ALA A 514 26.44 -12.07 52.01
C ALA A 514 25.53 -11.27 52.95
N VAL A 515 25.52 -11.56 54.26
CA VAL A 515 24.72 -10.83 55.26
C VAL A 515 25.14 -9.36 55.34
N LEU A 516 26.44 -9.07 55.37
CA LEU A 516 26.94 -7.69 55.35
C LEU A 516 26.62 -6.97 54.04
N THR A 517 26.65 -7.68 52.91
CA THR A 517 26.30 -7.11 51.60
C THR A 517 24.81 -6.79 51.53
N TYR A 518 23.96 -7.66 52.07
CA TYR A 518 22.52 -7.46 52.17
C TYR A 518 22.16 -6.27 53.07
N GLU A 519 22.81 -6.19 54.24
CA GLU A 519 22.69 -5.05 55.16
C GLU A 519 23.04 -3.73 54.46
N LYS A 520 24.16 -3.71 53.73
CA LYS A 520 24.57 -2.55 52.95
C LYS A 520 23.58 -2.23 51.83
N ALA A 521 23.11 -3.22 51.08
CA ALA A 521 22.15 -3.03 49.99
C ALA A 521 20.85 -2.38 50.47
N ILE A 522 20.32 -2.83 51.62
CA ILE A 522 19.14 -2.22 52.26
C ILE A 522 19.40 -0.79 52.71
N LYS A 523 20.59 -0.53 53.26
CA LYS A 523 20.97 0.81 53.72
C LYS A 523 21.10 1.80 52.56
N ASP A 524 21.75 1.37 51.49
CA ASP A 524 21.98 2.18 50.29
C ASP A 524 20.68 2.42 49.50
N SER A 525 19.76 1.45 49.49
CA SER A 525 18.44 1.60 48.86
C SER A 525 17.47 2.46 49.68
N GLY A 526 17.71 2.61 50.99
CA GLY A 526 16.82 3.29 51.93
C GLY A 526 15.44 2.61 52.08
N SER A 527 15.30 1.36 51.64
CA SER A 527 13.99 0.70 51.44
C SER A 527 13.72 -0.51 52.34
N GLY A 528 14.44 -0.66 53.46
CA GLY A 528 14.31 -1.83 54.31
C GLY A 528 12.93 -1.99 54.95
N THR A 529 12.30 -3.14 54.73
CA THR A 529 11.01 -3.50 55.32
C THR A 529 11.15 -4.23 56.65
N THR A 530 10.04 -4.47 57.35
CA THR A 530 10.01 -5.34 58.53
C THR A 530 10.54 -6.74 58.20
N GLU A 531 10.16 -7.34 57.07
CA GLU A 531 10.68 -8.65 56.63
C GLU A 531 12.19 -8.62 56.40
N ASP A 532 12.71 -7.55 55.83
CA ASP A 532 14.14 -7.44 55.54
C ASP A 532 14.97 -7.36 56.83
N TYR A 533 14.51 -6.61 57.83
CA TYR A 533 15.17 -6.53 59.14
C TYR A 533 15.02 -7.82 59.96
N LEU A 534 13.90 -8.53 59.82
CA LEU A 534 13.74 -9.87 60.39
C LEU A 534 14.76 -10.85 59.79
N ALA A 535 14.88 -10.86 58.46
CA ALA A 535 15.82 -11.74 57.77
C ALA A 535 17.28 -11.42 58.12
N LEU A 536 17.66 -10.15 58.24
CA LEU A 536 18.98 -9.75 58.75
C LEU A 536 19.19 -10.22 60.19
N ALA A 537 18.19 -10.05 61.06
CA ALA A 537 18.29 -10.46 62.46
C ALA A 537 18.47 -11.98 62.61
N ASP A 538 17.67 -12.77 61.89
CA ASP A 538 17.78 -14.23 61.84
C ASP A 538 19.16 -14.65 61.28
N ALA A 539 19.63 -14.00 60.20
CA ALA A 539 20.93 -14.32 59.62
C ALA A 539 22.12 -13.98 60.55
N PHE A 540 22.09 -12.82 61.24
CA PHE A 540 23.10 -12.48 62.24
C PHE A 540 23.06 -13.44 63.45
N TYR A 541 21.87 -13.90 63.83
CA TYR A 541 21.70 -14.90 64.89
C TYR A 541 22.37 -16.23 64.51
N ASP A 542 22.15 -16.69 63.28
CA ASP A 542 22.74 -17.92 62.74
C ASP A 542 24.26 -17.84 62.55
N LEU A 543 24.79 -16.63 62.33
CA LEU A 543 26.24 -16.33 62.35
C LEU A 543 26.82 -16.24 63.77
N GLY A 544 25.98 -16.28 64.81
CA GLY A 544 26.39 -16.13 66.21
C GLY A 544 26.61 -14.68 66.66
N ASN A 545 26.35 -13.69 65.79
CA ASN A 545 26.45 -12.27 66.14
C ASN A 545 25.18 -11.81 66.87
N MET A 546 25.15 -12.09 68.17
CA MET A 546 24.00 -11.80 69.04
C MET A 546 23.69 -10.30 69.17
N GLU A 547 24.71 -9.44 69.09
CA GLU A 547 24.53 -7.99 69.19
C GLU A 547 23.84 -7.43 67.94
N GLY A 548 24.32 -7.81 66.75
CA GLY A 548 23.71 -7.45 65.47
C GLY A 548 22.27 -7.97 65.35
N ALA A 549 22.04 -9.23 65.70
CA ALA A 549 20.71 -9.82 65.70
C ALA A 549 19.74 -9.09 66.64
N THR A 550 20.17 -8.78 67.87
CA THR A 550 19.37 -8.00 68.83
C THR A 550 19.02 -6.62 68.28
N GLY A 551 19.98 -5.94 67.66
CA GLY A 551 19.78 -4.63 67.03
C GLY A 551 18.73 -4.66 65.92
N TYR A 552 18.82 -5.65 65.02
CA TYR A 552 17.89 -5.78 63.90
C TYR A 552 16.49 -6.25 64.30
N TYR A 553 16.34 -7.14 65.29
CA TYR A 553 15.01 -7.47 65.83
C TYR A 553 14.32 -6.26 66.46
N LYS A 554 15.06 -5.41 67.18
CA LYS A 554 14.51 -4.14 67.71
C LYS A 554 14.09 -3.20 66.58
N LYS A 555 14.88 -3.13 65.51
CA LYS A 555 14.55 -2.31 64.33
C LYS A 555 13.28 -2.83 63.64
N ALA A 556 13.12 -4.14 63.48
CA ALA A 556 11.89 -4.75 62.97
C ALA A 556 10.68 -4.41 63.86
N LEU A 557 10.82 -4.51 65.19
CA LEU A 557 9.76 -4.16 66.15
C LEU A 557 9.43 -2.66 66.19
N SER A 558 10.37 -1.79 65.83
CA SER A 558 10.07 -0.36 65.70
C SER A 558 9.16 -0.03 64.52
N LEU A 559 9.18 -0.88 63.47
CA LEU A 559 8.32 -0.75 62.31
C LEU A 559 7.00 -1.53 62.46
N ASP A 560 7.06 -2.71 63.07
CA ASP A 560 5.90 -3.54 63.40
C ASP A 560 5.97 -4.00 64.87
N PRO A 561 5.42 -3.19 65.80
CA PRO A 561 5.42 -3.53 67.22
C PRO A 561 4.64 -4.79 67.58
N ALA A 562 3.75 -5.26 66.70
CA ALA A 562 2.94 -6.45 66.91
C ALA A 562 3.63 -7.72 66.40
N ASN A 563 4.84 -7.63 65.85
CA ASN A 563 5.55 -8.76 65.27
C ASN A 563 5.91 -9.80 66.34
N GLN A 564 5.17 -10.92 66.34
CA GLN A 564 5.33 -11.97 67.34
C GLN A 564 6.67 -12.71 67.21
N TRP A 565 7.17 -12.89 65.98
CA TRP A 565 8.42 -13.58 65.72
C TRP A 565 9.62 -12.79 66.26
N ALA A 566 9.72 -11.50 65.91
CA ALA A 566 10.77 -10.63 66.45
C ALA A 566 10.71 -10.55 67.99
N SER A 567 9.51 -10.42 68.56
CA SER A 567 9.32 -10.35 70.02
C SER A 567 9.78 -11.65 70.71
N TYR A 568 9.49 -12.80 70.12
CA TYR A 568 9.90 -14.11 70.64
C TYR A 568 11.42 -14.28 70.56
N ARG A 569 12.03 -14.02 69.40
CA ARG A 569 13.48 -14.15 69.19
C ARG A 569 14.28 -13.21 70.10
N LEU A 570 13.88 -11.95 70.19
CA LEU A 570 14.52 -10.98 71.08
C LEU A 570 14.40 -11.41 72.55
N GLY A 571 13.22 -11.90 72.97
CA GLY A 571 13.01 -12.42 74.30
C GLY A 571 13.87 -13.65 74.63
N ALA A 572 14.02 -14.57 73.66
CA ALA A 572 14.90 -15.72 73.78
C ALA A 572 16.37 -15.29 73.93
N MET A 573 16.85 -14.34 73.14
CA MET A 573 18.23 -13.84 73.20
C MET A 573 18.54 -13.08 74.50
N LEU A 574 17.63 -12.20 74.94
CA LEU A 574 17.78 -11.47 76.20
C LEU A 574 17.79 -12.41 77.42
N SER A 575 17.10 -13.54 77.33
CA SER A 575 17.17 -14.58 78.37
C SER A 575 18.55 -15.26 78.46
N VAL A 576 19.33 -15.27 77.38
CA VAL A 576 20.72 -15.77 77.34
C VAL A 576 21.69 -14.72 77.88
N LEU A 577 21.49 -13.45 77.54
CA LEU A 577 22.27 -12.30 78.02
C LEU A 577 21.90 -11.86 79.45
N SER A 578 20.95 -12.55 80.11
CA SER A 578 20.35 -12.20 81.39
C SER A 578 21.27 -12.33 82.62
N GLN A 579 22.52 -12.80 82.46
CA GLN A 579 23.53 -12.60 83.51
C GLN A 579 24.18 -11.21 83.46
N GLU A 580 24.02 -10.42 82.38
CA GLU A 580 24.74 -9.13 82.23
C GLU A 580 23.93 -7.92 81.74
N SER A 581 22.65 -8.01 81.34
CA SER A 581 21.96 -6.82 80.78
C SER A 581 20.48 -6.63 81.17
N GLU A 582 20.28 -6.21 82.41
CA GLU A 582 18.97 -5.85 83.00
C GLU A 582 18.42 -4.49 82.49
N ALA A 583 19.25 -3.68 81.81
CA ALA A 583 18.91 -2.31 81.43
C ALA A 583 18.01 -2.18 80.19
N VAL A 584 18.02 -3.16 79.26
CA VAL A 584 17.27 -3.08 77.99
C VAL A 584 15.76 -3.31 78.18
N LEU A 585 15.35 -3.96 79.26
CA LEU A 585 13.96 -4.31 79.55
C LEU A 585 13.07 -3.12 79.96
N LYS A 586 13.65 -1.94 80.20
CA LYS A 586 12.93 -0.82 80.83
C LYS A 586 12.51 0.33 79.92
N ASP A 587 13.02 0.42 78.69
CA ASP A 587 12.86 1.63 77.85
C ASP A 587 11.89 1.50 76.65
N SER A 588 11.22 0.36 76.47
CA SER A 588 10.16 0.21 75.46
C SER A 588 8.79 0.08 76.13
N GLY A 589 8.17 1.23 76.45
CA GLY A 589 6.72 1.48 76.56
C GLY A 589 5.83 0.46 77.29
N SER A 590 5.51 0.77 78.55
CA SER A 590 4.30 0.43 79.34
C SER A 590 3.55 -0.91 79.14
N GLY A 591 3.55 -1.73 80.20
CA GLY A 591 2.53 -2.74 80.50
C GLY A 591 2.85 -4.15 80.00
N ASP A 592 3.11 -5.09 80.94
CA ASP A 592 3.26 -6.55 80.74
C ASP A 592 3.63 -6.97 79.30
N SER A 593 4.83 -6.53 78.87
CA SER A 593 5.19 -6.52 77.46
C SER A 593 5.15 -7.94 76.87
N ALA A 594 4.69 -8.07 75.62
CA ALA A 594 4.70 -9.34 74.90
C ALA A 594 6.10 -10.01 74.92
N ILE A 595 7.16 -9.19 74.91
CA ILE A 595 8.55 -9.60 75.08
C ILE A 595 8.73 -10.35 76.39
N ASN A 596 8.23 -9.85 77.53
CA ASN A 596 8.36 -10.51 78.84
C ASN A 596 7.65 -11.87 78.90
N ARG A 597 6.47 -12.00 78.29
CA ARG A 597 5.73 -13.27 78.20
C ARG A 597 6.44 -14.28 77.30
N LEU A 598 6.97 -13.83 76.16
CA LEU A 598 7.67 -14.68 75.21
C LEU A 598 9.09 -15.07 75.68
N SER A 599 9.81 -14.21 76.40
CA SER A 599 11.07 -14.55 77.09
C SER A 599 10.88 -15.70 78.07
N LYS A 600 9.79 -15.66 78.86
CA LYS A 600 9.44 -16.75 79.78
C LYS A 600 9.12 -18.05 79.04
N ALA A 601 8.44 -17.97 77.89
CA ALA A 601 8.17 -19.13 77.05
C ALA A 601 9.45 -19.75 76.46
N ALA A 602 10.36 -18.93 75.93
CA ALA A 602 11.65 -19.38 75.40
C ALA A 602 12.56 -20.02 76.47
N LEU A 603 12.59 -19.46 77.69
CA LEU A 603 13.26 -20.09 78.84
C LEU A 603 12.71 -21.47 79.16
N LYS A 604 11.38 -21.63 79.14
CA LYS A 604 10.70 -22.90 79.40
C LYS A 604 11.01 -23.94 78.31
N GLU A 605 11.00 -23.53 77.05
CA GLU A 605 11.37 -24.38 75.91
C GLU A 605 12.84 -24.84 75.99
N ARG A 606 13.77 -23.94 76.33
CA ARG A 606 15.18 -24.31 76.52
C ARG A 606 15.37 -25.28 77.68
N GLN A 607 14.67 -25.10 78.79
CA GLN A 607 14.69 -26.04 79.91
C GLN A 607 14.15 -27.42 79.49
N ILE A 608 13.13 -27.46 78.64
CA ILE A 608 12.61 -28.71 78.06
C ILE A 608 13.65 -29.34 77.14
N ASN A 609 14.26 -28.59 76.22
CA ASN A 609 15.27 -29.11 75.28
C ASN A 609 16.54 -29.59 75.99
N LYS A 610 16.98 -28.90 77.06
CA LYS A 610 18.10 -29.35 77.90
C LYS A 610 17.77 -30.68 78.58
N ARG A 611 16.57 -30.81 79.15
CA ARG A 611 16.10 -32.08 79.74
C ARG A 611 15.98 -33.20 78.71
N LEU A 612 15.56 -32.89 77.48
CA LEU A 612 15.49 -33.88 76.38
C LEU A 612 16.88 -34.32 75.89
N ALA A 613 17.85 -33.40 75.84
CA ALA A 613 19.23 -33.72 75.47
C ALA A 613 19.94 -34.56 76.55
N GLU A 614 19.68 -34.27 77.83
CA GLU A 614 20.18 -35.07 78.97
C GLU A 614 19.56 -36.47 79.07
N VAL A 615 18.42 -36.71 78.39
CA VAL A 615 17.74 -38.02 78.32
C VAL A 615 18.17 -38.85 77.10
N ASN A 616 18.86 -38.25 76.12
CA ASN A 616 19.32 -38.91 74.88
C ASN A 616 20.84 -39.18 74.85
N PHE A 617 21.51 -39.18 76.00
CA PHE A 617 22.90 -39.63 76.18
C PHE A 617 22.97 -40.92 76.99
#